data_AF-A0A8R1I1H6-F1
#
_entry.id   AF-A0A8R1I1H6-F1
#
_cell.length_a   1.000
_cell.length_b   1.000
_cell.length_c   1.000
_cell.angle_alpha   90.00
_cell.angle_beta   90.00
_cell.angle_gamma   90.00
#
_symmetry.space_group_name_H-M   'P 1'
#
loop_
_entity.id
_entity.type
_entity.pdbx_description
1 polymer ?
#
loop_
_entity_poly.entity_id
_entity_poly.type
_entity_poly.pdbx_seq_one_letter_code
_entity_poly.pdbx_strand_id
1 'polypeptide(L)'
;MVTTQSSCWMRLPSQTLSLIKGFLISLGKFQKFYVSRELNQVEIDQMELHINETWKYISKMPGGLNVTPKLHALLEHTIPFVQLHRTLGLTFEQGIEALHAAFNKFFLRFVSIRHPSEKYILCFRSLLYMNFINHSN
;
A
#
# COMPACT_ATOMS: atom_id res chain seq x y z
N MET A 1 -48.91 -22.27 5.66
CA MET A 1 -48.09 -21.47 4.71
C MET A 1 -47.26 -20.50 5.52
N VAL A 2 -46.01 -20.86 5.83
CA VAL A 2 -45.04 -19.95 6.45
C VAL A 2 -44.18 -19.43 5.30
N THR A 3 -44.34 -18.15 4.97
CA THR A 3 -43.47 -17.47 4.02
C THR A 3 -42.12 -17.22 4.68
N THR A 4 -41.12 -17.95 4.21
CA THR A 4 -39.70 -17.70 4.46
C THR A 4 -39.33 -16.30 3.98
N GLN A 5 -39.08 -15.36 4.89
CA GLN A 5 -38.37 -14.12 4.58
C GLN A 5 -36.90 -14.44 4.40
N SER A 6 -36.52 -14.55 3.13
CA SER A 6 -35.15 -14.51 2.64
C SER A 6 -34.47 -13.17 2.97
N SER A 7 -33.33 -13.25 3.65
CA SER A 7 -32.15 -12.39 3.46
C SER A 7 -32.37 -10.87 3.55
N CYS A 8 -32.39 -10.33 4.77
CA CYS A 8 -32.21 -8.89 5.00
C CYS A 8 -30.74 -8.51 4.71
N TRP A 9 -30.48 -8.06 3.48
CA TRP A 9 -29.19 -7.51 3.09
C TRP A 9 -28.82 -6.31 3.97
N MET A 10 -27.70 -6.47 4.66
CA MET A 10 -26.96 -5.54 5.51
C MET A 10 -27.06 -4.07 5.04
N ARG A 11 -28.09 -3.34 5.48
CA ARG A 11 -28.25 -1.90 5.19
C ARG A 11 -27.66 -1.11 6.35
N LEU A 12 -26.41 -0.68 6.22
CA LEU A 12 -25.81 0.27 7.16
C LEU A 12 -26.67 1.54 7.22
N PRO A 13 -26.81 2.19 8.39
CA PRO A 13 -27.48 3.49 8.49
C PRO A 13 -26.89 4.48 7.48
N SER A 14 -27.73 5.31 6.86
CA SER A 14 -27.31 6.29 5.83
C SER A 14 -26.15 7.18 6.30
N GLN A 15 -26.12 7.49 7.59
CA GLN A 15 -25.05 8.26 8.24
C GLN A 15 -23.72 7.50 8.34
N THR A 16 -23.73 6.19 8.59
CA THR A 16 -22.52 5.37 8.59
C THR A 16 -21.93 5.27 7.18
N LEU A 17 -22.79 5.12 6.18
CA LEU A 17 -22.35 5.05 4.78
C LEU A 17 -21.70 6.37 4.31
N SER A 18 -22.22 7.52 4.74
CA SER A 18 -21.63 8.82 4.40
C SER A 18 -20.26 9.02 5.07
N LEU A 19 -20.08 8.56 6.30
CA LEU A 19 -18.79 8.57 7.00
C LEU A 19 -17.76 7.67 6.32
N ILE A 20 -18.14 6.43 5.95
CA ILE A 20 -17.26 5.51 5.22
C ILE A 20 -16.87 6.11 3.87
N LYS A 21 -17.83 6.69 3.13
CA LYS A 21 -17.56 7.37 1.87
C LYS A 21 -16.56 8.51 2.05
N GLY A 22 -16.75 9.35 3.07
CA GLY A 22 -15.84 10.45 3.39
C GLY A 22 -14.43 9.96 3.71
N PHE A 23 -14.33 8.92 4.55
CA PHE A 23 -13.08 8.26 4.89
C PHE A 23 -12.35 7.75 3.64
N LEU A 24 -13.02 6.98 2.78
CA LEU A 24 -12.40 6.40 1.57
C LEU A 24 -11.95 7.47 0.58
N ILE A 25 -12.73 8.54 0.41
CA ILE A 25 -12.33 9.66 -0.45
C ILE A 25 -11.08 10.35 0.11
N SER A 26 -11.04 10.63 1.40
CA SER A 26 -9.90 11.29 2.04
C SER A 26 -8.64 10.43 1.99
N LEU A 27 -8.77 9.13 2.26
CA LEU A 27 -7.68 8.17 2.13
C LEU A 27 -7.17 8.09 0.68
N GLY A 28 -8.07 8.10 -0.31
CA GLY A 28 -7.69 8.13 -1.72
C GLY A 28 -6.97 9.42 -2.14
N LYS A 29 -7.26 10.56 -1.50
CA LYS A 29 -6.48 11.80 -1.70
C LYS A 29 -5.08 11.68 -1.10
N PHE A 30 -4.97 11.17 0.13
CA PHE A 30 -3.67 10.87 0.76
C PHE A 30 -2.83 9.93 -0.12
N GLN A 31 -3.43 8.88 -0.69
CA GLN A 31 -2.71 7.90 -1.50
C GLN A 31 -2.01 8.51 -2.73
N LYS A 32 -2.47 9.67 -3.23
CA LYS A 32 -1.84 10.36 -4.37
C LYS A 32 -0.41 10.84 -4.08
N PHE A 33 -0.05 11.01 -2.81
CA PHE A 33 1.30 11.40 -2.39
C PHE A 33 2.26 10.20 -2.28
N TYR A 34 1.76 8.98 -2.50
CA TYR A 34 2.61 7.81 -2.64
C TYR A 34 3.26 7.79 -4.03
N VAL A 35 4.38 8.48 -4.16
CA VAL A 35 5.13 8.63 -5.42
C VAL A 35 6.60 8.24 -5.24
N SER A 36 7.21 7.74 -6.31
CA SER A 36 8.63 7.36 -6.37
C SER A 36 9.54 8.58 -6.62
N ARG A 37 9.35 9.65 -5.85
CA ARG A 37 10.17 10.86 -5.86
C ARG A 37 10.12 11.56 -4.51
N GLU A 38 10.89 12.62 -4.38
CA GLU A 38 10.77 13.54 -3.25
C GLU A 38 9.50 14.39 -3.36
N LEU A 39 8.89 14.63 -2.20
CA LEU A 39 7.73 15.48 -1.98
C LEU A 39 8.21 16.88 -1.59
N ASN A 40 7.63 17.90 -2.22
CA ASN A 40 7.89 19.28 -1.82
C ASN A 40 7.06 19.66 -0.57
N GLN A 41 7.38 20.80 0.05
CA GLN A 41 6.70 21.20 1.29
C GLN A 41 5.18 21.36 1.12
N VAL A 42 4.72 21.91 -0.01
CA VAL A 42 3.29 22.10 -0.29
C VAL A 42 2.55 20.75 -0.34
N GLU A 43 3.18 19.74 -0.94
CA GLU A 43 2.63 18.39 -1.00
C GLU A 43 2.56 17.74 0.39
N ILE A 44 3.56 17.99 1.25
CA ILE A 44 3.56 17.49 2.63
C ILE A 44 2.44 18.14 3.44
N ASP A 45 2.25 19.45 3.31
CA ASP A 45 1.17 20.18 3.99
C ASP A 45 -0.21 19.69 3.53
N GLN A 46 -0.38 19.43 2.22
CA GLN A 46 -1.59 18.83 1.67
C GLN A 46 -1.82 17.40 2.17
N MET A 47 -0.76 16.61 2.27
CA MET A 47 -0.82 15.26 2.81
C MET A 47 -1.28 15.27 4.27
N GLU A 48 -0.76 16.17 5.10
CA GLU A 48 -1.19 16.36 6.49
C GLU A 48 -2.67 16.75 6.59
N LEU A 49 -3.12 17.67 5.73
CA LEU A 49 -4.53 18.04 5.64
C LEU A 49 -5.42 16.82 5.37
N HIS A 50 -5.04 15.95 4.43
CA HIS A 50 -5.83 14.76 4.11
C HIS A 50 -5.77 13.67 5.19
N ILE A 51 -4.66 13.53 5.91
CA ILE A 51 -4.59 12.65 7.08
C ILE A 51 -5.55 13.13 8.17
N ASN A 52 -5.56 14.45 8.44
CA ASN A 52 -6.48 15.06 9.41
C ASN A 52 -7.96 14.92 8.99
N GLU A 53 -8.26 15.08 7.69
CA GLU A 53 -9.59 14.78 7.14
C GLU A 53 -9.98 13.31 7.34
N THR A 54 -9.04 12.38 7.15
CA THR A 54 -9.25 10.93 7.35
C THR A 54 -9.62 10.64 8.80
N TRP A 55 -8.86 11.20 9.75
CA TRP A 55 -9.13 11.08 11.19
C TRP A 55 -10.51 11.62 11.59
N LYS A 56 -10.92 12.76 11.02
CA LYS A 56 -12.24 13.37 11.26
C LYS A 56 -13.40 12.44 10.91
N TYR A 57 -13.26 11.58 9.89
CA TYR A 57 -14.31 10.60 9.55
C TYR A 57 -14.26 9.39 10.48
N ILE A 58 -13.07 8.88 10.81
CA ILE A 58 -12.89 7.73 11.72
C ILE A 58 -13.44 8.01 13.11
N SER A 59 -13.11 9.17 13.69
CA SER A 59 -13.55 9.59 15.04
C SER A 59 -15.07 9.72 15.20
N LYS A 60 -15.81 9.79 14.10
CA LYS A 60 -17.28 9.87 14.09
C LYS A 60 -17.95 8.53 13.81
N MET A 61 -17.19 7.48 13.51
CA MET A 61 -17.77 6.17 13.26
C MET A 61 -18.30 5.58 14.59
N PRO A 62 -19.52 4.99 14.58
CA PRO A 62 -20.11 4.41 15.78
C PRO A 62 -19.41 3.10 16.18
N GLY A 63 -19.23 2.91 17.48
CA GLY A 63 -18.54 1.76 18.07
C GLY A 63 -17.05 2.04 18.28
N GLY A 64 -16.51 1.64 19.43
CA GLY A 64 -15.08 1.76 19.73
C GLY A 64 -14.27 0.93 18.73
N LEU A 65 -13.89 1.54 17.62
CA LEU A 65 -13.10 0.90 16.59
C LEU A 65 -11.67 0.74 17.11
N ASN A 66 -11.22 -0.52 17.19
CA ASN A 66 -9.80 -0.79 17.39
C ASN A 66 -9.05 -0.31 16.14
N VAL A 67 -8.15 0.66 16.33
CA VAL A 67 -7.27 1.15 15.28
C VAL A 67 -6.20 0.08 15.04
N THR A 68 -6.07 -0.38 13.80
CA THR A 68 -4.99 -1.29 13.44
C THR A 68 -3.64 -0.58 13.55
N PRO A 69 -2.54 -1.27 13.87
CA PRO A 69 -1.21 -0.65 13.91
C PRO A 69 -0.84 0.09 12.62
N LYS A 70 -1.28 -0.42 11.45
CA LYS A 70 -1.08 0.24 10.15
C LYS A 70 -1.83 1.58 10.05
N LEU A 71 -3.07 1.62 10.51
CA LEU A 71 -3.86 2.85 10.51
C LEU A 71 -3.30 3.86 11.52
N HIS A 72 -2.84 3.41 12.70
CA HIS A 72 -2.16 4.27 13.66
C HIS A 72 -0.88 4.88 13.07
N ALA A 73 -0.04 4.07 12.41
CA ALA A 73 1.15 4.55 11.74
C ALA A 73 0.86 5.56 10.62
N LEU A 74 -0.21 5.32 9.85
CA LEU A 74 -0.67 6.27 8.85
C LEU A 74 -1.04 7.63 9.47
N LEU A 75 -1.80 7.62 10.56
CA LEU A 75 -2.32 8.84 11.16
C LEU A 75 -1.27 9.64 11.93
N GLU A 76 -0.39 8.97 12.68
CA GLU A 76 0.52 9.64 13.64
C GLU A 76 1.95 9.76 13.14
N HIS A 77 2.46 8.75 12.42
CA HIS A 77 3.90 8.63 12.11
C HIS A 77 4.26 9.03 10.69
N THR A 78 3.26 9.20 9.82
CA THR A 78 3.50 9.49 8.40
C THR A 78 4.06 10.89 8.17
N ILE A 79 3.51 11.92 8.82
CA ILE A 79 4.01 13.30 8.67
C ILE A 79 5.44 13.45 9.21
N PRO A 80 5.76 12.99 10.43
CA PRO A 80 7.14 13.01 10.93
C PRO A 80 8.13 12.30 9.98
N PHE A 81 7.73 11.14 9.45
CA PHE A 81 8.55 10.38 8.51
C PHE A 81 8.83 11.18 7.22
N VAL A 82 7.80 11.77 6.60
CA VAL A 82 7.96 12.50 5.34
C VAL A 82 8.65 13.84 5.54
N GLN A 83 8.51 14.48 6.69
CA GLN A 83 9.30 15.68 7.02
C GLN A 83 10.79 15.36 7.07
N LEU A 84 11.17 14.18 7.58
CA LEU A 84 12.56 13.74 7.67
C LEU A 84 13.11 13.24 6.33
N HIS A 85 12.37 12.36 5.65
CA HIS A 85 12.86 11.64 4.47
C HIS A 85 12.39 12.20 3.14
N ARG A 86 11.47 13.17 3.15
CA ARG A 86 10.87 13.80 1.96
C ARG A 86 10.21 12.82 1.00
N THR A 87 9.90 11.59 1.39
CA THR A 87 9.29 10.59 0.51
C THR A 87 8.55 9.51 1.30
N LEU A 88 7.64 8.80 0.63
CA LEU A 88 7.02 7.56 1.12
C LEU A 88 7.28 6.38 0.20
N GLY A 89 7.30 6.61 -1.11
CA GLY A 89 7.39 5.54 -2.11
C GLY A 89 8.80 4.99 -2.31
N LEU A 90 9.84 5.83 -2.14
CA LEU A 90 11.22 5.41 -2.37
C LEU A 90 11.76 4.45 -1.29
N THR A 91 11.22 4.51 -0.08
CA THR A 91 11.66 3.69 1.06
C THR A 91 10.85 2.40 1.20
N PHE A 92 9.89 2.14 0.32
CA PHE A 92 8.93 1.06 0.49
C PHE A 92 9.40 -0.26 -0.11
N GLU A 93 8.94 -1.37 0.47
CA GLU A 93 9.38 -2.73 0.13
C GLU A 93 8.85 -3.26 -1.21
N GLN A 94 7.96 -2.53 -1.90
CA GLN A 94 7.37 -2.97 -3.18
C GLN A 94 8.43 -3.27 -4.25
N GLY A 95 9.55 -2.54 -4.25
CA GLY A 95 10.67 -2.82 -5.16
C GLY A 95 11.33 -4.18 -4.89
N ILE A 96 11.48 -4.55 -3.62
CA ILE A 96 12.03 -5.85 -3.20
C ILE A 96 11.03 -6.97 -3.50
N GLU A 97 9.73 -6.74 -3.28
CA GLU A 97 8.68 -7.71 -3.62
C GLU A 97 8.67 -8.01 -5.13
N ALA A 98 8.79 -6.99 -5.97
CA ALA A 98 8.90 -7.16 -7.42
C ALA A 98 10.16 -7.94 -7.81
N LEU A 99 11.30 -7.64 -7.17
CA LEU A 99 12.55 -8.38 -7.37
C LEU A 99 12.40 -9.86 -6.98
N HIS A 100 11.75 -10.14 -5.86
CA HIS A 100 11.49 -11.49 -5.39
C HIS A 100 10.58 -12.26 -6.35
N ALA A 101 9.53 -11.62 -6.89
CA ALA A 101 8.69 -12.23 -7.91
C ALA A 101 9.49 -12.58 -9.19
N ALA A 102 10.37 -11.67 -9.64
CA ALA A 102 11.25 -11.92 -10.78
C ALA A 102 12.23 -13.06 -10.50
N PHE A 103 12.81 -13.11 -9.30
CA PHE A 103 13.67 -14.20 -8.86
C PHE A 103 12.94 -15.55 -8.92
N ASN A 104 11.72 -15.63 -8.38
CA ASN A 104 10.94 -16.86 -8.37
C ASN A 104 10.62 -17.36 -9.79
N LYS A 105 10.38 -16.44 -10.74
CA LYS A 105 10.23 -16.78 -12.16
C LYS A 105 11.50 -17.44 -12.74
N PHE A 106 12.68 -16.91 -12.43
CA PHE A 106 13.95 -17.52 -12.84
C PHE A 106 14.20 -18.85 -12.13
N PHE A 107 13.85 -18.93 -10.85
CA PHE A 107 14.00 -20.15 -10.08
C PHE A 107 13.16 -21.31 -10.64
N LEU A 108 11.96 -21.02 -11.14
CA LEU A 108 11.14 -21.99 -11.87
C LEU A 108 11.75 -22.33 -13.25
N ARG A 109 12.27 -21.32 -13.96
CA ARG A 109 12.92 -21.52 -15.27
C ARG A 109 14.11 -22.49 -15.21
N PHE A 110 14.88 -22.43 -14.13
CA PHE A 110 16.06 -23.28 -13.93
C PHE A 110 15.77 -24.51 -13.04
N VAL A 111 14.53 -24.98 -13.00
CA VAL A 111 14.13 -26.15 -12.20
C VAL A 111 14.88 -27.43 -12.57
N SER A 112 15.32 -27.55 -13.83
CA SER A 112 16.09 -28.70 -14.33
C SER A 112 17.54 -28.75 -13.82
N ILE A 113 18.05 -27.66 -13.23
CA ILE A 113 19.42 -27.60 -12.69
C ILE A 113 19.43 -28.27 -11.32
N ARG A 114 20.20 -29.37 -11.22
CA ARG A 114 20.28 -30.20 -10.01
C ARG A 114 21.08 -29.55 -8.88
N HIS A 115 22.14 -28.83 -9.21
CA HIS A 115 23.01 -28.20 -8.22
C HIS A 115 22.42 -26.85 -7.78
N PRO A 116 22.05 -26.68 -6.49
CA PRO A 116 21.42 -25.44 -6.02
C PRO A 116 22.29 -24.22 -6.28
N SER A 117 23.60 -24.31 -6.02
CA SER A 117 24.54 -23.18 -6.21
C SER A 117 24.55 -22.68 -7.65
N GLU A 118 24.59 -23.57 -8.64
CA GLU A 118 24.54 -23.21 -10.06
C GLU A 118 23.20 -22.55 -10.42
N LYS A 119 22.10 -23.09 -9.88
CA LYS A 119 20.76 -22.53 -10.06
C LYS A 119 20.66 -21.10 -9.55
N TYR A 120 21.18 -20.82 -8.35
CA TYR A 120 21.22 -19.46 -7.79
C TYR A 120 22.08 -18.53 -8.66
N ILE A 121 23.27 -18.97 -9.10
CA ILE A 121 24.14 -18.18 -9.98
C ILE A 121 23.41 -17.80 -11.27
N LEU A 122 22.68 -18.74 -11.89
CA LEU A 122 21.91 -18.47 -13.11
C LEU A 122 20.75 -17.48 -12.86
N CYS A 123 20.06 -17.59 -11.72
CA CYS A 123 19.02 -16.63 -11.33
C CYS A 123 19.60 -15.22 -11.17
N PHE A 124 20.70 -15.08 -10.43
CA PHE A 124 21.35 -13.77 -10.22
C PHE A 124 21.90 -13.18 -11.52
N ARG A 125 22.55 -13.99 -12.37
CA ARG A 125 23.02 -13.53 -13.69
C ARG A 125 21.86 -13.04 -14.55
N SER A 126 20.72 -13.73 -14.53
CA SER A 126 19.53 -13.32 -15.28
C SER A 126 18.94 -12.01 -14.76
N LEU A 127 18.93 -11.80 -13.44
CA LEU A 127 18.52 -10.53 -12.82
C LEU A 127 19.45 -9.37 -13.21
N LEU A 128 20.76 -9.58 -13.14
CA LEU A 128 21.75 -8.56 -13.53
C LEU A 128 21.60 -8.16 -15.01
N TYR A 129 21.39 -9.14 -15.89
CA TYR A 129 21.22 -8.89 -17.33
C TYR A 129 19.93 -8.10 -17.62
N MET A 130 18.83 -8.42 -16.94
CA MET A 130 17.58 -7.64 -17.02
C MET A 130 17.79 -6.19 -16.60
N ASN A 131 18.50 -5.95 -15.49
CA ASN A 131 18.79 -4.59 -15.03
C ASN A 131 19.65 -3.81 -16.03
N PHE A 132 20.66 -4.46 -16.65
CA PHE A 132 21.51 -3.83 -17.66
C PHE A 132 20.71 -3.38 -18.90
N ILE A 133 19.83 -4.23 -19.43
CA ILE A 133 18.98 -3.89 -20.58
C ILE A 133 18.04 -2.73 -20.26
N ASN A 134 17.47 -2.72 -19.05
CA ASN A 134 16.53 -1.69 -18.64
C ASN A 134 17.18 -0.32 -18.39
N HIS A 135 18.50 -0.24 -18.21
CA HIS A 135 19.25 1.02 -18.11
C HIS A 135 19.84 1.50 -19.45
N SER A 136 19.86 0.64 -20.48
CA SER A 136 20.41 0.96 -21.79
C SER A 136 19.36 1.48 -22.79
N ASN A 137 18.11 1.63 -22.35
CA ASN A 137 16.98 2.20 -23.07
C ASN A 137 16.47 3.44 -22.32
#